data_AF-A0A257MWZ5-F1
#
_entry.id   AF-A0A257MWZ5-F1
#
_cell.length_a   1.000
_cell.length_b   1.000
_cell.length_c   1.000
_cell.angle_alpha   90.00
_cell.angle_beta   90.00
_cell.angle_gamma   90.00
#
_symmetry.space_group_name_H-M   'P 1'
#
loop_
_entity.id
_entity.type
_entity.pdbx_description
1 polymer ?
#
loop_
_entity_poly.entity_id
_entity_poly.type
_entity_poly.pdbx_seq_one_letter_code
_entity_poly.pdbx_strand_id
1 'polypeptide(L)'
;MSFQGVIGLLMAMLLSGCSLPFFSGYGANGQTREEFTRYVENVFKLQNSMTSQMMALAENDEKPKNIDALLQAEQRMQKQCEALNEYATLDSEGSSASLLLQRRVEQSAKDCETAAKNLQSLLAKP
;
A
#
# COMPACT_ATOMS: atom_id res chain seq x y z
N MET A 1 55.46 -29.70 5.24
CA MET A 1 54.10 -29.11 5.37
C MET A 1 53.68 -28.66 3.99
N SER A 2 52.79 -29.44 3.36
CA SER A 2 52.55 -29.40 1.92
C SER A 2 51.76 -28.16 1.50
N PHE A 3 52.24 -27.48 0.46
CA PHE A 3 51.66 -26.27 -0.15
C PHE A 3 50.17 -26.45 -0.54
N GLN A 4 49.74 -27.71 -0.77
CA GLN A 4 48.35 -28.09 -1.02
C GLN A 4 47.38 -27.83 0.16
N GLY A 5 47.87 -27.84 1.41
CA GLY A 5 47.00 -27.61 2.58
C GLY A 5 46.56 -26.16 2.73
N VAL A 6 47.40 -25.22 2.28
CA VAL A 6 47.14 -23.77 2.41
C VAL A 6 46.11 -23.30 1.39
N ILE A 7 46.12 -23.87 0.18
CA ILE A 7 45.18 -23.54 -0.90
C ILE A 7 43.77 -24.04 -0.59
N GLY A 8 43.64 -25.21 0.05
CA GLY A 8 42.33 -25.74 0.48
C GLY A 8 41.67 -24.89 1.58
N LEU A 9 42.46 -24.31 2.49
CA LEU A 9 41.95 -23.48 3.57
C LEU A 9 41.47 -22.09 3.10
N LEU A 10 42.09 -21.55 2.04
CA LEU A 10 41.72 -20.27 1.44
C LEU A 10 40.41 -20.34 0.62
N MET A 11 40.10 -21.48 0.00
CA MET A 11 38.81 -21.65 -0.70
C MET A 11 37.61 -21.78 0.25
N ALA A 12 37.80 -22.31 1.46
CA ALA A 12 36.70 -22.48 2.42
C ALA A 12 36.19 -21.15 3.02
N MET A 13 37.02 -20.10 3.04
CA MET A 13 36.61 -18.76 3.52
C MET A 13 35.88 -17.91 2.49
N LEU A 14 35.87 -18.31 1.21
CA LEU A 14 35.19 -17.58 0.13
C LEU A 14 33.75 -18.06 -0.12
N LEU A 15 33.31 -19.13 0.57
CA LEU A 15 31.95 -19.69 0.46
C LEU A 15 30.99 -19.22 1.56
N SER A 16 31.42 -18.37 2.49
CA SER A 16 30.52 -17.66 3.43
C SER A 16 29.85 -16.43 2.78
N GLY A 17 29.52 -16.54 1.49
CA GLY A 17 28.85 -15.52 0.70
C GLY A 17 27.35 -15.49 0.97
N CYS A 18 26.91 -14.41 1.61
CA CYS A 18 25.55 -13.85 1.58
C CYS A 18 24.39 -14.72 2.09
N SER A 19 24.37 -15.03 3.39
CA SER A 19 23.09 -15.09 4.10
C SER A 19 22.56 -13.65 4.26
N LEU A 20 21.98 -13.08 3.20
CA LEU A 20 21.09 -11.92 3.37
C LEU A 20 19.98 -12.39 4.32
N PRO A 21 19.73 -11.69 5.45
CA PRO A 21 18.58 -12.04 6.25
C PRO A 21 17.37 -11.75 5.38
N PHE A 22 16.73 -12.80 4.88
CA PHE A 22 15.55 -12.76 4.00
C PHE A 22 14.29 -12.29 4.78
N PHE A 23 14.46 -11.40 5.75
CA PHE A 23 13.43 -10.87 6.62
C PHE A 23 13.40 -9.34 6.51
N SER A 24 13.29 -8.83 5.28
CA SER A 24 12.75 -7.49 5.07
C SER A 24 11.24 -7.66 4.93
N GLY A 25 10.50 -7.48 6.04
CA GLY A 25 9.05 -7.46 5.98
C GLY A 25 8.55 -6.34 5.05
N TYR A 26 7.45 -6.58 4.37
CA TYR A 26 6.78 -5.66 3.44
C TYR A 26 5.76 -4.80 4.17
N GLY A 27 5.62 -3.54 3.75
CA GLY A 27 4.61 -2.62 4.29
C GLY A 27 4.81 -2.21 5.75
N ALA A 28 3.88 -1.42 6.28
CA ALA A 28 4.00 -0.76 7.59
C ALA A 28 4.06 -1.70 8.81
N ASN A 29 3.74 -2.99 8.65
CA ASN A 29 3.65 -3.96 9.75
C ASN A 29 4.59 -5.17 9.56
N GLY A 30 5.55 -5.10 8.63
CA GLY A 30 6.52 -6.18 8.42
C GLY A 30 5.91 -7.48 7.89
N GLN A 31 4.92 -7.38 7.00
CA GLN A 31 4.11 -8.47 6.46
C GLN A 31 4.89 -9.27 5.39
N THR A 32 4.39 -10.44 5.00
CA THR A 32 4.83 -11.07 3.75
C THR A 32 4.31 -10.28 2.54
N ARG A 33 4.90 -10.47 1.37
CA ARG A 33 4.46 -9.80 0.14
C ARG A 33 3.01 -10.17 -0.21
N GLU A 34 2.62 -11.45 -0.13
CA GLU A 34 1.24 -11.85 -0.40
C GLU A 34 0.23 -11.24 0.59
N GLU A 35 0.59 -11.12 1.87
CA GLU A 35 -0.25 -10.46 2.87
C GLU A 35 -0.40 -8.97 2.57
N PHE A 36 0.69 -8.30 2.22
CA PHE A 36 0.67 -6.89 1.86
C PHE A 36 -0.16 -6.63 0.61
N THR A 37 -0.05 -7.47 -0.42
CA THR A 37 -0.90 -7.37 -1.61
C THR A 37 -2.38 -7.48 -1.26
N ARG A 38 -2.77 -8.49 -0.47
CA ARG A 38 -4.16 -8.66 -0.01
C ARG A 38 -4.63 -7.47 0.83
N TYR A 39 -3.77 -6.94 1.67
CA TYR A 39 -4.05 -5.76 2.48
C TYR A 39 -4.35 -4.54 1.60
N VAL A 40 -3.47 -4.23 0.65
CA VAL A 40 -3.63 -3.09 -0.27
C VAL A 40 -4.88 -3.23 -1.12
N GLU A 41 -5.20 -4.43 -1.62
CA GLU A 41 -6.42 -4.67 -2.37
C GLU A 41 -7.68 -4.38 -1.54
N ASN A 42 -7.69 -4.75 -0.27
CA ASN A 42 -8.79 -4.43 0.64
C ASN A 42 -8.92 -2.92 0.88
N VAL A 43 -7.79 -2.21 1.00
CA VAL A 43 -7.78 -0.74 1.13
C VAL A 43 -8.33 -0.08 -0.13
N PHE A 44 -7.93 -0.54 -1.31
CA PHE A 44 -8.44 -0.06 -2.60
C PHE A 44 -9.96 -0.27 -2.72
N LYS A 45 -10.45 -1.46 -2.40
CA LYS A 45 -11.89 -1.78 -2.38
C LYS A 45 -12.66 -0.85 -1.41
N LEU A 46 -12.10 -0.58 -0.24
CA LEU A 46 -12.70 0.32 0.75
C LEU A 46 -12.83 1.75 0.20
N GLN A 47 -11.75 2.33 -0.31
CA GLN A 47 -11.75 3.69 -0.88
C GLN A 47 -12.71 3.81 -2.07
N ASN A 48 -12.76 2.81 -2.96
CA ASN A 48 -13.71 2.78 -4.07
C ASN A 48 -15.16 2.75 -3.56
N SER A 49 -15.45 1.93 -2.55
CA SER A 49 -16.79 1.89 -1.94
C SER A 49 -17.21 3.24 -1.36
N MET A 50 -16.29 3.95 -0.70
CA MET A 50 -16.58 5.28 -0.14
C MET A 50 -16.78 6.33 -1.22
N THR A 51 -15.96 6.30 -2.27
CA THR A 51 -16.08 7.20 -3.43
C THR A 51 -17.44 7.02 -4.11
N SER A 52 -17.86 5.77 -4.35
CA SER A 52 -19.18 5.49 -4.94
C SER A 52 -20.34 5.96 -4.05
N GLN A 53 -20.20 5.86 -2.72
CA GLN A 53 -21.21 6.39 -1.80
C GLN A 53 -21.29 7.92 -1.82
N MET A 54 -20.16 8.61 -1.93
CA MET A 54 -20.14 10.07 -2.10
C MET A 54 -20.82 10.50 -3.40
N MET A 55 -20.59 9.77 -4.50
CA MET A 55 -21.30 10.00 -5.77
C MET A 55 -22.80 9.79 -5.62
N ALA A 56 -23.23 8.69 -4.98
CA ALA A 56 -24.64 8.41 -4.75
C ALA A 56 -25.33 9.48 -3.88
N LEU A 57 -24.66 10.03 -2.87
CA LEU A 57 -25.19 11.14 -2.08
C LEU A 57 -25.38 12.41 -2.92
N ALA A 58 -24.43 12.71 -3.82
CA ALA A 58 -24.54 13.86 -4.70
C ALA A 58 -25.71 13.74 -5.70
N GLU A 59 -26.04 12.52 -6.12
CA GLU A 59 -27.15 12.25 -7.06
C GLU A 59 -28.54 12.30 -6.42
N ASN A 60 -28.67 11.97 -5.13
CA ASN A 60 -29.97 11.87 -4.45
C ASN A 60 -30.50 13.21 -3.90
N ASP A 61 -29.81 14.35 -4.14
CA ASP A 61 -30.13 15.70 -3.62
C ASP A 61 -30.30 15.82 -2.08
N GLU A 62 -30.13 14.72 -1.34
CA GLU A 62 -30.02 14.67 0.11
C GLU A 62 -28.68 15.27 0.51
N LYS A 63 -28.66 16.55 0.85
CA LYS A 63 -27.48 17.19 1.46
C LYS A 63 -27.41 16.81 2.93
N PRO A 64 -26.46 15.95 3.35
CA PRO A 64 -26.29 15.64 4.76
C PRO A 64 -25.93 16.92 5.51
N LYS A 65 -26.32 17.02 6.79
CA LYS A 65 -25.99 18.19 7.62
C LYS A 65 -24.47 18.42 7.77
N ASN A 66 -23.68 17.37 7.54
CA ASN A 66 -22.23 17.34 7.60
C ASN A 66 -21.56 17.32 6.22
N ILE A 67 -22.22 17.80 5.15
CA ILE A 67 -21.69 17.75 3.78
C ILE A 67 -20.27 18.35 3.65
N ASP A 68 -19.97 19.47 4.32
CA ASP A 68 -18.63 20.08 4.27
C ASP A 68 -17.57 19.16 4.89
N ALA A 69 -17.91 18.46 5.98
CA ALA A 69 -17.01 17.51 6.62
C ALA A 69 -16.82 16.25 5.77
N LEU A 70 -17.87 15.79 5.08
CA LEU A 70 -17.80 14.67 4.14
C LEU A 70 -16.89 15.01 2.95
N LEU A 71 -17.07 16.18 2.33
CA LEU A 71 -16.22 16.64 1.21
C LEU A 71 -14.76 16.79 1.62
N GLN A 72 -14.49 17.35 2.80
CA GLN A 72 -13.12 17.46 3.32
C GLN A 72 -12.50 16.09 3.59
N ALA A 73 -13.28 15.15 4.14
CA ALA A 73 -12.82 13.79 4.41
C ALA A 73 -12.57 13.02 3.10
N GLU A 74 -13.41 13.18 2.08
CA GLU A 74 -13.22 12.62 0.75
C GLU A 74 -11.97 13.15 0.08
N GLN A 75 -11.78 14.48 0.03
CA GLN A 75 -10.56 15.08 -0.52
C GLN A 75 -9.30 14.57 0.19
N ARG A 76 -9.36 14.46 1.52
CA ARG A 76 -8.26 13.90 2.31
C ARG A 76 -8.01 12.43 1.95
N MET A 77 -9.06 11.62 1.82
CA MET A 77 -8.95 10.22 1.39
C MET A 77 -8.28 10.13 0.02
N GLN A 78 -8.76 10.88 -0.98
CA GLN A 78 -8.18 10.87 -2.32
C GLN A 78 -6.69 11.23 -2.31
N LYS A 79 -6.30 12.24 -1.53
CA LYS A 79 -4.88 12.62 -1.40
C LYS A 79 -4.02 11.53 -0.76
N GLN A 80 -4.51 10.87 0.31
CA GLN A 80 -3.74 9.81 0.97
C GLN A 80 -3.68 8.51 0.14
N CYS A 81 -4.68 8.28 -0.71
CA CYS A 81 -4.75 7.14 -1.61
C CYS A 81 -4.11 7.39 -2.99
N GLU A 82 -3.52 8.56 -3.24
CA GLU A 82 -3.00 8.97 -4.55
C GLU A 82 -2.02 7.95 -5.16
N ALA A 83 -1.02 7.51 -4.39
CA ALA A 83 -0.05 6.52 -4.87
C ALA A 83 -0.70 5.16 -5.20
N LEU A 84 -1.73 4.77 -4.43
CA LEU A 84 -2.46 3.53 -4.68
C LEU A 84 -3.31 3.63 -5.95
N ASN A 85 -3.95 4.78 -6.18
CA ASN A 85 -4.69 5.05 -7.41
C ASN A 85 -3.75 5.07 -8.63
N GLU A 86 -2.61 5.75 -8.54
CA GLU A 86 -1.59 5.78 -9.60
C GLU A 86 -1.12 4.36 -9.94
N TYR A 87 -0.84 3.54 -8.93
CA TYR A 87 -0.47 2.14 -9.14
C TYR A 87 -1.58 1.35 -9.82
N ALA A 88 -2.82 1.46 -9.35
CA ALA A 88 -3.96 0.74 -9.92
C ALA A 88 -4.23 1.15 -11.37
N THR A 89 -4.09 2.43 -11.72
CA THR A 89 -4.18 2.90 -13.11
C THR A 89 -3.14 2.22 -14.00
N LEU A 90 -1.85 2.25 -13.60
CA LEU A 90 -0.79 1.60 -14.38
C LEU A 90 -1.03 0.09 -14.54
N ASP A 91 -1.45 -0.59 -13.47
CA ASP A 91 -1.74 -2.02 -13.50
C ASP A 91 -2.87 -2.35 -14.49
N SER A 92 -3.95 -1.56 -14.47
CA SER A 92 -5.08 -1.71 -15.41
C SER A 92 -4.71 -1.43 -16.87
N GLU A 93 -3.72 -0.58 -17.10
CA GLU A 93 -3.17 -0.29 -18.43
C GLU A 93 -2.12 -1.33 -18.87
N GLY A 94 -1.81 -2.31 -18.03
CA GLY A 94 -0.76 -3.30 -18.28
C GLY A 94 0.66 -2.74 -18.22
N SER A 95 0.83 -1.54 -17.64
CA SER A 95 2.11 -0.86 -17.46
C SER A 95 2.74 -1.24 -16.13
N SER A 96 4.06 -1.45 -16.12
CA SER A 96 4.78 -1.77 -14.89
C SER A 96 4.97 -0.54 -14.01
N ALA A 97 4.52 -0.59 -12.76
CA ALA A 97 4.81 0.43 -11.76
C ALA A 97 6.31 0.51 -11.44
N SER A 98 6.84 1.73 -11.32
CA SER A 98 8.22 1.96 -10.89
C SER A 98 8.45 1.48 -9.45
N LEU A 99 9.68 1.10 -9.10
CA LEU A 99 10.04 0.73 -7.72
C LEU A 99 9.76 1.87 -6.72
N LEU A 100 9.93 3.12 -7.15
CA LEU A 100 9.61 4.29 -6.34
C LEU A 100 8.10 4.37 -6.04
N LEU A 101 7.26 4.09 -7.03
CA LEU A 101 5.81 4.05 -6.85
C LEU A 101 5.39 2.91 -5.93
N GLN A 102 5.94 1.71 -6.11
CA GLN A 102 5.69 0.57 -5.22
C GLN A 102 6.01 0.92 -3.75
N ARG A 103 7.17 1.55 -3.51
CA ARG A 103 7.54 2.01 -2.18
C ARG A 103 6.59 3.07 -1.61
N ARG A 104 6.10 4.00 -2.45
CA ARG A 104 5.10 4.99 -2.03
C ARG A 104 3.79 4.32 -1.62
N VAL A 105 3.32 3.33 -2.37
CA VAL A 105 2.14 2.53 -2.01
C VAL A 105 2.33 1.83 -0.66
N GLU A 106 3.50 1.21 -0.44
CA GLU A 106 3.84 0.59 0.85
C GLU A 106 3.78 1.56 2.03
N GLN A 107 4.23 2.80 1.81
CA GLN A 107 4.24 3.84 2.83
C GLN A 107 2.86 4.47 3.06
N SER A 108 2.03 4.59 2.02
CA SER A 108 0.75 5.31 2.09
C SER A 108 -0.47 4.43 2.36
N ALA A 109 -0.37 3.10 2.20
CA ALA A 109 -1.52 2.20 2.31
C ALA A 109 -2.28 2.34 3.65
N LYS A 110 -1.55 2.48 4.76
CA LYS A 110 -2.15 2.67 6.10
C LYS A 110 -2.84 4.01 6.28
N ASP A 111 -2.26 5.07 5.71
CA ASP A 111 -2.85 6.41 5.77
C ASP A 111 -4.08 6.50 4.88
N CYS A 112 -4.06 5.87 3.71
CA CYS A 112 -5.22 5.69 2.84
C CYS A 112 -6.34 4.92 3.55
N GLU A 113 -6.04 3.78 4.18
CA GLU A 113 -7.02 3.01 4.96
C GLU A 113 -7.65 3.86 6.07
N THR A 114 -6.83 4.59 6.82
CA THR A 114 -7.28 5.44 7.92
C THR A 114 -8.19 6.55 7.41
N ALA A 115 -7.82 7.21 6.31
CA ALA A 115 -8.64 8.25 5.70
C ALA A 115 -9.97 7.69 5.17
N ALA A 116 -9.97 6.52 4.53
CA ALA A 116 -11.18 5.88 4.04
C ALA A 116 -12.12 5.44 5.18
N LYS A 117 -11.59 4.90 6.28
CA LYS A 117 -12.37 4.58 7.49
C LYS A 117 -12.97 5.82 8.15
N ASN A 118 -12.23 6.94 8.15
CA ASN A 118 -12.75 8.21 8.65
C ASN A 118 -13.95 8.68 7.82
N LEU A 119 -13.84 8.63 6.49
CA LEU A 119 -14.98 8.95 5.60
C LEU A 119 -16.16 8.00 5.83
N GLN A 120 -15.90 6.69 5.93
CA GLN A 120 -16.92 5.70 6.26
C GLN A 120 -17.67 6.04 7.55
N SER A 121 -16.95 6.44 8.59
CA SER A 121 -17.56 6.80 9.88
C SER A 121 -18.44 8.05 9.81
N LEU A 122 -18.15 8.97 8.89
CA LEU A 122 -18.95 10.17 8.65
C LEU A 122 -20.19 9.86 7.81
N LEU A 123 -20.09 8.95 6.84
CA LEU A 123 -21.20 8.46 6.04
C LEU A 123 -22.20 7.64 6.87
N ALA A 124 -21.73 6.90 7.87
CA ALA A 124 -22.58 6.12 8.77
C ALA A 124 -23.35 6.98 9.80
N LYS A 125 -23.06 8.28 9.89
CA LYS A 125 -23.77 9.22 10.78
C LYS A 125 -24.78 10.02 9.95
N PRO A 126 -26.09 9.74 10.07
CA PRO A 126 -27.13 10.52 9.39
C PRO A 126 -27.21 11.97 9.88
#